data_AF-A0A1F4DA79-F1
#
_entry.id   AF-A0A1F4DA79-F1
#
_cell.length_a   1.000
_cell.length_b   1.000
_cell.length_c   1.000
_cell.angle_alpha   90.00
_cell.angle_beta   90.00
_cell.angle_gamma   90.00
#
_symmetry.space_group_name_H-M   'P 1'
#
loop_
_entity.id
_entity.type
_entity.pdbx_description
1 polymer ?
#
loop_
_entity_poly.entity_id
_entity_poly.type
_entity_poly.pdbx_seq_one_letter_code
_entity_poly.pdbx_strand_id
1 'polypeptide(L)'
;MNADKRTQIFLGRKLPVGPRPWRVLCFGSFLILVVLGGVGGMLEQVVEPPLPYLVVVWGCMGLAFLGFIISVPPVVIRFFIAGQERIGNAEHALVRFLREHEWQVVRAVWLLWALGALIAVPAAVYDWMQAP
;
A
#
# COMPACT_ATOMS: atom_id res chain seq x y z
N MET A 1 31.28 -11.59 25.31
CA MET A 1 30.40 -12.66 24.78
C MET A 1 29.16 -11.98 24.19
N ASN A 2 29.13 -11.80 22.86
CA ASN A 2 28.19 -10.92 22.14
C ASN A 2 26.76 -11.46 22.14
N ALA A 3 25.80 -10.60 22.53
CA ALA A 3 24.36 -10.85 22.51
C ALA A 3 23.79 -11.16 21.10
N ASP A 4 24.59 -10.93 20.05
CA ASP A 4 24.24 -11.08 18.65
C ASP A 4 24.02 -12.54 18.19
N LYS A 5 24.62 -13.52 18.88
CA LYS A 5 24.51 -14.94 18.49
C LYS A 5 23.26 -15.66 18.99
N ARG A 6 22.57 -15.17 20.03
CA ARG A 6 21.40 -15.87 20.59
C ARG A 6 20.13 -15.68 19.76
N THR A 7 20.02 -14.59 19.01
CA THR A 7 18.85 -14.33 18.15
C THR A 7 18.86 -15.16 16.86
N GLN A 8 20.03 -15.66 16.44
CA GLN A 8 20.15 -16.44 15.20
C GLN A 8 19.86 -17.94 15.34
N ILE A 9 19.83 -18.47 16.57
CA ILE A 9 19.75 -19.93 16.79
C ILE A 9 18.31 -20.42 17.01
N PHE A 10 17.37 -19.57 17.41
CA PHE A 10 16.05 -20.05 17.86
C PHE A 10 14.99 -20.28 16.78
N LEU A 11 15.21 -19.92 15.51
CA LEU A 11 14.10 -19.94 14.52
C LEU A 11 14.39 -20.47 13.11
N GLY A 12 15.57 -21.04 12.81
CA GLY A 12 15.80 -21.96 11.67
C GLY A 12 15.42 -21.52 10.24
N ARG A 13 14.80 -20.36 10.04
CA ARG A 13 14.50 -19.75 8.75
C ARG A 13 15.39 -18.54 8.63
N LYS A 14 16.39 -18.62 7.74
CA LYS A 14 17.00 -17.42 7.17
C LYS A 14 15.89 -16.65 6.46
N LEU A 15 15.24 -15.71 7.16
CA LEU A 15 14.35 -14.76 6.51
C LEU A 15 15.21 -14.03 5.47
N PRO A 16 14.75 -13.91 4.21
CA PRO A 16 15.51 -13.17 3.21
C PRO A 16 15.78 -11.76 3.74
N VAL A 17 17.07 -11.39 3.81
CA VAL A 17 17.56 -10.12 4.40
C VAL A 17 17.33 -8.94 3.44
N GLY A 18 16.51 -9.13 2.41
CA GLY A 18 16.11 -8.08 1.45
C GLY A 18 14.87 -7.32 1.92
N PRO A 19 14.67 -6.07 1.44
CA PRO A 19 13.41 -5.37 1.66
C PRO A 19 12.28 -6.21 1.04
N ARG A 20 11.29 -6.57 1.86
CA ARG A 20 10.14 -7.35 1.38
C ARG A 20 9.47 -6.60 0.22
N PRO A 21 9.10 -7.27 -0.89
CA PRO A 21 8.69 -6.62 -2.13
C PRO A 21 7.53 -5.64 -1.95
N TRP A 22 6.59 -5.96 -1.06
CA TRP A 22 5.43 -5.12 -0.72
C TRP A 22 5.82 -3.75 -0.13
N ARG A 23 6.91 -3.67 0.64
CA ARG A 23 7.37 -2.39 1.21
C ARG A 23 7.98 -1.51 0.12
N VAL A 24 8.81 -2.10 -0.73
CA VAL A 24 9.41 -1.40 -1.88
C VAL A 24 8.30 -0.89 -2.80
N LEU A 25 7.31 -1.73 -3.07
CA LEU A 25 6.17 -1.34 -3.90
C LEU A 25 5.36 -0.20 -3.27
N CYS A 26 5.02 -0.28 -1.97
CA CYS A 26 4.24 0.75 -1.28
C CYS A 26 4.95 2.10 -1.21
N PHE A 27 6.20 2.13 -0.74
CA PHE A 27 6.93 3.39 -0.63
C PHE A 27 7.35 3.92 -2.00
N GLY A 28 7.74 3.05 -2.93
CA GLY A 28 8.09 3.44 -4.29
C GLY A 28 6.91 4.06 -5.03
N SER A 29 5.74 3.41 -5.00
CA SER A 29 4.53 3.96 -5.60
C SER A 29 4.06 5.25 -4.94
N PHE A 30 4.12 5.34 -3.61
CA PHE A 30 3.80 6.58 -2.88
C PHE A 30 4.71 7.75 -3.31
N LEU A 31 6.03 7.51 -3.38
CA LEU A 31 6.98 8.54 -3.83
C LEU A 31 6.72 8.96 -5.28
N ILE A 32 6.41 8.00 -6.16
CA ILE A 32 6.03 8.30 -7.54
C ILE A 32 4.77 9.18 -7.57
N LEU A 33 3.75 8.87 -6.77
CA LEU A 33 2.53 9.69 -6.68
C LEU A 33 2.81 11.11 -6.21
N VAL A 34 3.66 11.29 -5.19
CA VAL A 34 4.05 12.61 -4.68
C VAL A 34 4.81 13.40 -5.75
N VAL A 35 5.76 12.77 -6.43
CA VAL A 35 6.56 13.43 -7.48
C VAL A 35 5.69 13.79 -8.68
N LEU A 36 4.86 12.86 -9.18
CA LEU A 36 3.99 13.13 -10.32
C LEU A 36 2.93 14.18 -10.00
N GLY A 37 2.32 14.13 -8.81
CA GLY A 37 1.35 15.14 -8.37
C GLY A 37 1.99 16.51 -8.21
N GLY A 38 3.19 16.59 -7.63
CA GLY A 38 3.93 17.84 -7.50
C GLY A 38 4.35 18.43 -8.83
N VAL A 39 4.96 17.63 -9.71
CA VAL A 39 5.40 18.07 -11.05
C VAL A 39 4.20 18.44 -11.92
N GLY A 40 3.12 17.64 -11.90
CA GLY A 40 1.89 17.92 -12.64
C GLY A 40 1.28 19.26 -12.22
N GLY A 41 1.13 19.49 -10.92
CA GLY A 41 0.57 20.75 -10.40
C GLY A 41 1.44 21.98 -10.69
N MET A 42 2.77 21.83 -10.73
CA MET A 42 3.66 22.94 -11.12
C MET A 42 3.61 23.22 -12.62
N LEU A 43 3.50 22.20 -13.47
CA LEU A 43 3.48 22.37 -14.92
C LEU A 43 2.16 22.98 -15.41
N GLU A 44 1.03 22.62 -14.82
CA GLU A 44 -0.28 23.21 -15.14
C GLU A 44 -0.30 24.73 -14.95
N GLN A 45 0.54 25.29 -14.07
CA GLN A 45 0.65 26.73 -13.86
C GLN A 45 1.45 27.47 -14.93
N VAL A 46 2.25 26.75 -15.73
CA VAL A 46 3.24 27.36 -16.64
C VAL A 46 2.91 27.08 -18.10
N VAL A 47 2.32 25.92 -18.43
CA VAL A 47 2.08 25.46 -19.80
C VAL A 47 0.76 24.70 -19.87
N GLU A 48 -0.05 24.96 -20.88
CA GLU A 48 -1.15 24.06 -21.26
C GLU A 48 -0.55 22.80 -21.92
N PRO A 49 -0.60 21.62 -21.27
CA PRO A 49 0.06 20.44 -21.80
C PRO A 49 -0.71 19.84 -22.98
N PRO A 50 -0.01 19.34 -24.02
CA PRO A 50 -0.66 18.65 -25.13
C PRO A 50 -1.31 17.34 -24.67
N LEU A 51 -2.44 16.97 -25.27
CA LEU A 51 -3.24 15.78 -24.88
C LEU A 51 -2.43 14.48 -24.67
N PRO A 52 -1.45 14.11 -25.53
CA PRO A 52 -0.67 12.89 -25.31
C PRO A 52 0.14 12.89 -24.01
N TYR A 53 0.62 14.07 -23.57
CA TYR A 53 1.35 14.20 -22.32
C TYR A 53 0.43 13.92 -21.13
N LEU A 54 -0.79 14.46 -21.14
CA LEU A 54 -1.78 14.21 -20.10
C LEU A 54 -2.09 12.72 -19.98
N VAL A 55 -2.34 12.03 -21.10
CA VAL A 55 -2.63 10.59 -21.09
C VAL A 55 -1.51 9.80 -20.42
N VAL A 56 -0.24 10.13 -20.70
CA VAL A 56 0.91 9.47 -20.09
C VAL A 56 0.98 9.75 -18.59
N VAL A 57 0.85 11.01 -18.16
CA VAL A 57 0.91 11.39 -16.74
C VAL A 57 -0.21 10.73 -15.94
N TRP A 58 -1.46 10.83 -16.42
CA TRP A 58 -2.62 10.21 -15.78
C TRP A 58 -2.50 8.68 -15.76
N GLY A 59 -2.00 8.08 -16.84
CA GLY A 59 -1.71 6.64 -16.90
C GLY A 59 -0.67 6.22 -15.86
N CYS A 60 0.45 6.94 -15.77
CA CYS A 60 1.50 6.68 -14.78
C CYS A 60 1.00 6.89 -13.33
N MET A 61 0.23 7.95 -13.07
CA MET A 61 -0.41 8.17 -11.77
C MET A 61 -1.38 7.03 -11.43
N GLY A 62 -2.23 6.61 -12.37
CA GLY A 62 -3.15 5.51 -12.17
C GLY A 62 -2.44 4.20 -11.82
N LEU A 63 -1.37 3.86 -12.56
CA LEU A 63 -0.56 2.67 -12.28
C LEU A 63 0.15 2.73 -10.93
N ALA A 64 0.73 3.88 -10.58
CA ALA A 64 1.35 4.09 -9.28
C ALA A 64 0.32 3.98 -8.15
N PHE A 65 -0.87 4.56 -8.32
CA PHE A 65 -1.98 4.47 -7.38
C PHE A 65 -2.43 3.04 -7.15
N LEU A 66 -2.60 2.25 -8.21
CA LEU A 66 -2.92 0.83 -8.10
C LEU A 66 -1.83 0.06 -7.35
N GLY A 67 -0.56 0.31 -7.67
CA GLY A 67 0.58 -0.28 -6.95
C GLY A 67 0.58 0.06 -5.46
N PHE A 68 0.26 1.31 -5.13
CA PHE A 68 0.15 1.78 -3.75
C PHE A 68 -0.98 1.08 -3.02
N ILE A 69 -2.21 1.15 -3.55
CA ILE A 69 -3.37 0.51 -2.94
C ILE A 69 -3.13 -0.97 -2.71
N ILE A 70 -2.71 -1.73 -3.72
CA ILE A 70 -2.51 -3.18 -3.58
C ILE A 70 -1.51 -3.51 -2.45
N SER A 71 -0.49 -2.69 -2.26
CA SER A 71 0.59 -2.93 -1.29
C SER A 71 0.36 -2.35 0.11
N VAL A 72 -0.58 -1.42 0.28
CA VAL A 72 -0.86 -0.76 1.56
C VAL A 72 -1.35 -1.73 2.65
N PRO A 73 -2.36 -2.60 2.43
CA PRO A 73 -2.90 -3.47 3.48
C PRO A 73 -1.84 -4.34 4.18
N PRO A 74 -0.98 -5.09 3.47
CA PRO A 74 0.04 -5.91 4.14
C PRO A 74 1.09 -5.06 4.86
N VAL A 75 1.35 -3.82 4.43
CA VAL A 75 2.28 -2.92 5.12
C VAL A 75 1.66 -2.40 6.41
N VAL A 76 0.42 -1.90 6.37
CA VAL A 76 -0.28 -1.33 7.52
C VAL A 76 -0.51 -2.39 8.61
N ILE A 77 -1.01 -3.58 8.25
CA ILE A 77 -1.27 -4.65 9.23
C ILE A 77 0.02 -5.06 9.93
N ARG A 78 1.12 -5.21 9.19
CA ARG A 78 2.42 -5.55 9.79
C ARG A 78 3.00 -4.45 10.65
N PHE A 79 2.84 -3.20 10.22
CA PHE A 79 3.28 -2.06 11.00
C PHE A 79 2.51 -1.98 12.32
N PHE A 80 1.19 -2.21 12.27
CA PHE A 80 0.33 -2.29 13.45
C PHE A 80 0.77 -3.42 14.40
N ILE A 81 0.93 -4.65 13.91
CA ILE A 81 1.37 -5.80 14.73
C ILE A 81 2.73 -5.49 15.37
N ALA A 82 3.71 -5.04 14.58
CA ALA A 82 5.04 -4.71 15.08
C ALA A 82 5.02 -3.58 16.13
N GLY A 83 4.14 -2.59 15.97
CA GLY A 83 3.93 -1.53 16.94
C GLY A 83 3.35 -2.05 18.25
N GLN A 84 2.31 -2.88 18.18
CA GLN A 84 1.67 -3.47 19.36
C GLN A 84 2.61 -4.42 20.12
N GLU A 85 3.44 -5.19 19.41
CA GLU A 85 4.46 -6.04 20.02
C GLU A 85 5.52 -5.20 20.78
N ARG A 86 5.94 -4.06 20.22
CA ARG A 86 6.89 -3.15 20.88
C ARG A 86 6.33 -2.49 22.15
N ILE A 87 5.01 -2.29 22.22
CA ILE A 87 4.33 -1.71 23.38
C ILE A 87 4.09 -2.78 24.47
N GLY A 88 4.29 -4.06 24.17
CA GLY A 88 4.04 -5.17 25.10
C GLY A 88 2.64 -5.78 24.99
N ASN A 89 1.85 -5.38 24.00
CA ASN A 89 0.48 -5.89 23.77
C ASN A 89 0.44 -7.17 22.91
N ALA A 90 1.54 -7.90 22.82
CA ALA A 90 1.65 -9.09 21.98
C ALA A 90 0.65 -10.19 22.36
N GLU A 91 0.31 -10.30 23.65
CA GLU A 91 -0.63 -11.29 24.18
C GLU A 91 -2.10 -10.87 24.10
N HIS A 92 -2.37 -9.63 23.69
CA HIS A 92 -3.73 -9.17 23.51
C HIS A 92 -4.42 -10.00 22.41
N ALA A 93 -5.63 -10.50 22.69
CA ALA A 93 -6.33 -11.46 21.82
C ALA A 93 -6.42 -11.00 20.36
N LEU A 94 -6.70 -9.71 20.13
CA LEU A 94 -6.75 -9.12 18.80
C LEU A 94 -5.39 -9.13 18.08
N VAL A 95 -4.30 -8.77 18.78
CA VAL A 95 -2.95 -8.71 18.20
C VAL A 95 -2.48 -10.12 17.86
N ARG A 96 -2.73 -11.08 18.75
CA ARG A 96 -2.45 -12.50 18.52
C ARG A 96 -3.23 -13.03 17.32
N PHE A 97 -4.53 -12.74 17.24
CA PHE A 97 -5.37 -13.12 16.09
C PHE A 97 -4.82 -12.55 14.77
N LEU A 98 -4.52 -11.26 14.73
CA LEU A 98 -3.98 -10.59 13.54
C LEU A 98 -2.63 -11.16 13.12
N ARG A 99 -1.78 -11.55 14.08
CA ARG A 99 -0.49 -12.19 13.82
C ARG A 99 -0.65 -13.60 13.27
N GLU A 100 -1.56 -14.39 13.81
CA GLU A 100 -1.83 -15.77 13.37
C GLU A 100 -2.54 -15.82 12.01
N HIS A 101 -3.41 -14.86 11.73
CA HIS A 101 -4.25 -14.82 10.53
C HIS A 101 -3.90 -13.68 9.57
N GLU A 102 -2.66 -13.16 9.62
CA GLU A 102 -2.21 -11.97 8.88
C GLU A 102 -2.67 -11.99 7.41
N TRP A 103 -2.44 -13.11 6.72
CA TRP A 103 -2.77 -13.23 5.31
C TRP A 103 -4.27 -13.31 5.02
N GLN A 104 -5.06 -13.87 5.94
CA GLN A 104 -6.52 -13.91 5.81
C GLN A 104 -7.10 -12.51 5.99
N VAL A 105 -6.57 -11.74 6.95
CA VAL A 105 -6.95 -10.35 7.19
C VAL A 105 -6.61 -9.49 5.97
N VAL A 106 -5.40 -9.62 5.40
CA VAL A 106 -5.01 -8.92 4.17
C VAL A 106 -5.98 -9.22 3.02
N ARG A 107 -6.33 -10.51 2.82
CA ARG A 107 -7.32 -10.89 1.78
C ARG A 107 -8.70 -10.31 2.07
N ALA A 108 -9.14 -10.32 3.34
CA ALA A 108 -10.43 -9.74 3.71
C ALA A 108 -10.50 -8.24 3.42
N VAL A 109 -9.40 -7.50 3.68
CA VAL A 109 -9.30 -6.07 3.31
C VAL A 109 -9.39 -5.89 1.80
N TRP A 110 -8.67 -6.70 1.01
CA TRP A 110 -8.76 -6.62 -0.45
C TRP A 110 -10.16 -6.96 -0.97
N LEU A 111 -10.83 -7.97 -0.41
CA LEU A 111 -12.20 -8.31 -0.77
C LEU A 111 -13.17 -7.16 -0.45
N LEU A 112 -13.02 -6.54 0.72
CA LEU A 112 -13.83 -5.39 1.10
C LEU A 112 -13.64 -4.22 0.11
N TRP A 113 -12.40 -3.94 -0.28
CA TRP A 113 -12.11 -2.91 -1.29
C TRP A 113 -12.64 -3.26 -2.67
N ALA A 114 -12.52 -4.52 -3.09
CA ALA A 114 -13.07 -4.98 -4.36
C ALA A 114 -14.61 -4.86 -4.39
N LEU A 115 -15.29 -5.20 -3.29
CA LEU A 115 -16.73 -5.02 -3.14
C LEU A 115 -17.13 -3.53 -3.14
N GLY A 116 -16.38 -2.69 -2.43
CA GLY A 116 -16.60 -1.24 -2.46
C GLY A 116 -16.44 -0.67 -3.87
N ALA A 117 -15.37 -1.07 -4.59
CA ALA A 117 -15.13 -0.66 -5.96
C ALA A 117 -16.22 -1.15 -6.94
N LEU A 118 -16.74 -2.36 -6.74
CA LEU A 118 -17.82 -2.92 -7.56
C LEU A 118 -19.09 -2.06 -7.51
N ILE A 119 -19.34 -1.37 -6.39
CA ILE A 119 -20.49 -0.46 -6.23
C ILE A 119 -20.12 0.97 -6.65
N ALA A 120 -18.96 1.46 -6.21
CA ALA A 120 -18.53 2.83 -6.43
C ALA A 120 -18.21 3.14 -7.89
N VAL A 121 -17.60 2.21 -8.63
CA VAL A 121 -17.19 2.44 -10.02
C VAL A 121 -18.40 2.64 -10.94
N PRO A 122 -19.43 1.75 -10.95
CA PRO A 122 -20.62 1.98 -11.77
C PRO A 122 -21.36 3.27 -11.42
N ALA A 123 -21.45 3.61 -10.13
CA ALA A 123 -22.06 4.86 -9.68
C ALA A 123 -21.30 6.08 -10.22
N ALA A 124 -19.97 6.09 -10.09
CA ALA A 124 -19.15 7.18 -10.62
C ALA A 124 -19.24 7.30 -12.16
N VAL A 125 -19.33 6.17 -12.87
CA VAL A 125 -19.52 6.15 -14.33
C VAL A 125 -20.89 6.71 -14.71
N TYR A 126 -21.94 6.32 -13.99
CA TYR A 126 -23.30 6.82 -14.21
C TYR A 126 -23.42 8.32 -13.96
N ASP A 127 -22.77 8.83 -12.90
CA ASP A 127 -22.72 10.26 -12.61
C ASP A 127 -21.93 11.02 -13.68
N TRP A 128 -20.80 10.47 -14.13
CA TRP A 128 -20.00 11.08 -15.20
C TRP A 128 -20.75 11.21 -16.53
N MET A 129 -21.58 10.23 -16.88
CA MET A 129 -22.41 10.29 -18.10
C MET A 129 -23.52 11.35 -18.05
N GLN A 130 -23.86 11.84 -16.85
CA GLN A 130 -24.87 12.89 -16.65
C GLN A 130 -24.27 14.27 -16.41
N ALA A 131 -22.94 14.39 -16.38
CA ALA A 131 -22.29 15.67 -16.23
C ALA A 131 -22.60 16.57 -17.46
N PRO A 132 -23.02 17.84 -17.24
CA PRO A 132 -23.42 18.77 -18.30
C PRO A 132 -22.26 19.25 -19.17
#